data_AF-A0A1F8KWL6-F1
#
_entry.id   AF-A0A1F8KWL6-F1
#
_cell.length_a   1.000
_cell.length_b   1.000
_cell.length_c   1.000
_cell.angle_alpha   90.00
_cell.angle_beta   90.00
_cell.angle_gamma   90.00
#
_symmetry.space_group_name_H-M   'P 1'
#
loop_
_entity.id
_entity.type
_entity.pdbx_description
1 polymer ?
#
loop_
_entity_poly.entity_id
_entity_poly.type
_entity_poly.pdbx_seq_one_letter_code
_entity_poly.pdbx_strand_id
1 'polypeptide(L)'
;MDERPIMWDAANRKHLGEDHPERGIALKEVEEVLSDPDRVEVYLAERQAYQVVGRTTAARWLVVIWIDQPGGRYPVHARAASKRIIRRLA
;
A
#
# COMPACT_ATOMS: atom_id res chain seq x y z
N MET A 1 7.44 -8.52 10.94
CA MET A 1 6.49 -8.48 9.81
C MET A 1 5.10 -8.34 10.40
N ASP A 2 4.20 -7.55 9.80
CA ASP A 2 2.82 -7.45 10.29
C ASP A 2 2.03 -8.67 9.85
N GLU A 3 1.61 -9.48 10.81
CA GLU A 3 0.96 -10.78 10.61
C GLU A 3 -0.55 -10.66 10.33
N ARG A 4 -1.13 -9.46 10.49
CA ARG A 4 -2.54 -9.25 10.17
C ARG A 4 -2.77 -9.49 8.68
N PRO A 5 -3.84 -10.21 8.29
CA PRO A 5 -4.09 -10.49 6.89
C PRO A 5 -4.42 -9.19 6.12
N ILE A 6 -4.19 -9.23 4.81
CA ILE A 6 -4.60 -8.14 3.91
C ILE A 6 -6.02 -8.43 3.46
N MET A 7 -6.91 -7.48 3.69
CA MET A 7 -8.34 -7.64 3.45
C MET A 7 -8.73 -7.05 2.10
N TRP A 8 -9.46 -7.85 1.33
CA TRP A 8 -10.01 -7.47 0.03
C TRP A 8 -11.51 -7.72 -0.01
N ASP A 9 -12.26 -6.74 -0.49
CA ASP A 9 -13.65 -6.86 -0.90
C ASP A 9 -13.80 -6.46 -2.38
N ALA A 10 -15.01 -6.55 -2.93
CA ALA A 10 -15.23 -6.17 -4.33
C ALA A 10 -14.98 -4.67 -4.58
N ALA A 11 -15.25 -3.82 -3.58
CA ALA A 11 -15.15 -2.37 -3.71
C ALA A 11 -13.69 -1.91 -3.72
N ASN A 12 -12.84 -2.38 -2.81
CA ASN A 12 -11.43 -1.97 -2.77
C ASN A 12 -10.60 -2.60 -3.90
N ARG A 13 -10.93 -3.82 -4.34
CA ARG A 13 -10.32 -4.42 -5.53
C ARG A 13 -10.59 -3.57 -6.76
N LYS A 14 -11.85 -3.17 -6.95
CA LYS A 14 -12.24 -2.29 -8.04
C LYS A 14 -11.58 -0.91 -7.91
N HIS A 15 -11.63 -0.30 -6.72
CA HIS A 15 -11.06 1.03 -6.49
C HIS A 15 -9.54 1.11 -6.75
N LEU A 16 -8.79 0.10 -6.32
CA LEU A 16 -7.33 0.10 -6.40
C LEU A 16 -6.80 -0.49 -7.70
N GLY A 17 -7.53 -1.44 -8.31
CA GLY A 17 -7.09 -2.14 -9.51
C GLY A 17 -7.76 -1.69 -10.82
N GLU A 18 -9.02 -1.24 -10.78
CA GLU A 18 -9.84 -1.07 -11.98
C GLU A 18 -10.29 0.38 -12.22
N ASP A 19 -10.73 1.10 -11.19
CA ASP A 19 -11.30 2.45 -11.32
C ASP A 19 -10.27 3.48 -11.81
N HIS A 20 -8.98 3.20 -11.61
CA HIS A 20 -7.89 4.12 -11.87
C HIS A 20 -6.72 3.47 -12.63
N PRO A 21 -6.95 3.00 -13.87
CA PRO A 21 -5.94 2.29 -14.65
C PRO A 21 -4.71 3.17 -14.93
N GLU A 22 -4.87 4.49 -14.95
CA GLU A 22 -3.78 5.47 -15.11
C GLU A 22 -2.71 5.38 -14.01
N ARG A 23 -3.03 4.79 -12.85
CA ARG A 23 -2.06 4.56 -11.78
C ARG A 23 -1.09 3.42 -12.12
N GLY A 24 -1.48 2.50 -13.00
CA GLY A 24 -0.68 1.34 -13.37
C GLY A 24 -0.23 0.51 -12.17
N ILE A 25 -1.15 0.27 -11.21
CA ILE A 25 -0.89 -0.49 -9.99
C ILE A 25 -1.68 -1.79 -10.05
N ALA A 26 -0.98 -2.91 -9.92
CA ALA A 26 -1.64 -4.20 -9.74
C ALA A 26 -1.92 -4.46 -8.26
N LEU A 27 -3.02 -5.15 -7.93
CA LEU A 27 -3.36 -5.52 -6.55
C LEU A 27 -2.23 -6.32 -5.88
N LYS A 28 -1.56 -7.19 -6.64
CA LYS A 28 -0.38 -7.93 -6.18
C LYS A 28 0.75 -7.01 -5.69
N GLU A 29 0.97 -5.86 -6.34
CA GLU A 29 2.00 -4.91 -5.90
C GLU A 29 1.64 -4.25 -4.56
N VAL A 30 0.34 -4.07 -4.30
CA VAL A 30 -0.15 -3.60 -2.99
C VAL A 30 0.14 -4.65 -1.92
N GLU A 31 -0.12 -5.93 -2.22
CA GLU A 31 0.19 -7.05 -1.31
C GLU A 31 1.69 -7.18 -1.03
N GLU A 32 2.53 -7.03 -2.06
CA GLU A 32 3.98 -7.03 -1.93
C GLU A 32 4.44 -5.90 -1.01
N VAL A 33 3.94 -4.67 -1.18
CA VAL A 33 4.33 -3.52 -0.35
C VAL A 33 3.86 -3.67 1.10
N LEU A 34 2.68 -4.23 1.33
CA LEU A 34 2.21 -4.50 2.69
C LEU A 34 2.94 -5.66 3.35
N SER A 35 3.49 -6.59 2.56
CA SER A 35 4.27 -7.72 3.06
C SER A 35 5.77 -7.45 3.12
N ASP A 36 6.24 -6.35 2.52
CA ASP A 36 7.65 -5.96 2.52
C ASP A 36 8.16 -5.78 3.97
N PRO A 37 9.17 -6.58 4.40
CA PRO A 37 9.73 -6.47 5.74
C PRO A 37 10.55 -5.18 5.94
N ASP A 38 11.04 -4.58 4.85
CA ASP A 38 11.87 -3.37 4.87
C ASP A 38 11.05 -2.09 4.61
N ARG A 39 9.72 -2.22 4.56
CA ARG A 39 8.82 -1.08 4.34
C ARG A 39 8.96 -0.05 5.45
N VAL A 40 8.88 1.22 5.06
CA VAL A 40 8.73 2.32 6.01
C VAL A 40 7.25 2.56 6.27
N GLU A 41 6.84 2.51 7.53
CA GLU A 41 5.45 2.67 7.95
C GLU A 41 5.31 3.84 8.93
N VAL A 42 4.30 4.68 8.70
CA VAL A 42 3.96 5.82 9.57
C VAL A 42 2.46 5.83 9.82
N TYR A 43 2.08 5.99 11.09
CA TYR A 43 0.69 6.20 11.45
C TYR A 43 0.30 7.68 11.24
N LEU A 44 -0.79 7.90 10.49
CA LEU A 44 -1.38 9.19 10.20
C LEU A 44 -2.59 9.41 11.13
N ALA A 45 -2.35 9.98 12.30
CA ALA A 45 -3.37 10.14 13.35
C ALA A 45 -4.63 10.87 12.88
N GLU A 46 -4.47 11.95 12.09
CA GLU A 46 -5.60 12.73 11.54
C GLU A 46 -6.51 11.92 10.62
N ARG A 47 -5.99 10.85 10.01
CA ARG A 47 -6.71 9.99 9.07
C ARG A 47 -7.06 8.64 9.67
N GLN A 48 -6.62 8.36 10.91
CA GLN A 48 -6.72 7.05 11.54
C GLN A 48 -6.25 5.91 10.62
N ALA A 49 -5.16 6.15 9.90
CA ALA A 49 -4.67 5.28 8.84
C ALA A 49 -3.16 5.12 8.90
N TYR A 50 -2.65 4.06 8.30
CA TYR A 50 -1.22 3.81 8.17
C TYR A 50 -0.79 4.10 6.73
N GLN A 51 0.29 4.86 6.57
CA GLN A 51 0.96 5.05 5.30
C GLN A 51 2.24 4.23 5.28
N VAL A 52 2.35 3.42 4.24
CA VAL A 52 3.48 2.52 3.98
C VAL A 52 4.18 2.95 2.70
N VAL A 53 5.51 2.92 2.70
CA VAL A 53 6.32 2.98 1.50
C VAL A 53 7.17 1.72 1.44
N GLY A 54 6.98 0.91 0.40
CA GLY A 54 7.69 -0.35 0.22
C GLY A 54 8.10 -0.58 -1.22
N ARG A 55 8.94 -1.59 -1.43
CA ARG A 55 9.48 -1.97 -2.74
C ARG A 55 8.82 -3.26 -3.22
N THR A 56 8.37 -3.25 -4.46
CA THR A 56 7.83 -4.43 -5.14
C THR A 56 8.96 -5.33 -5.64
N THR A 57 8.63 -6.59 -5.95
CA THR A 57 9.57 -7.55 -6.57
C THR A 57 10.06 -7.08 -7.94
N ALA A 58 9.24 -6.27 -8.64
CA ALA A 58 9.61 -5.60 -9.90
C ALA A 58 10.45 -4.32 -9.68
N ALA A 59 11.01 -4.11 -8.49
CA ALA A 59 11.80 -2.95 -8.10
C ALA A 59 11.08 -1.59 -8.22
N ARG A 60 9.74 -1.58 -8.24
CA ARG A 60 8.96 -0.34 -8.13
C ARG A 60 8.79 0.04 -6.67
N TRP A 61 8.74 1.34 -6.41
CA TRP A 61 8.42 1.87 -5.09
C TRP A 61 6.99 2.39 -5.09
N LEU A 62 6.16 1.91 -4.16
CA LEU A 62 4.79 2.37 -3.99
C LEU A 62 4.59 3.01 -2.62
N VAL A 63 3.63 3.91 -2.56
CA VAL A 63 3.00 4.34 -1.32
C VAL A 63 1.63 3.68 -1.24
N VAL A 64 1.37 2.97 -0.14
CA VAL A 64 0.08 2.34 0.15
C VAL A 64 -0.47 2.93 1.45
N ILE A 65 -1.76 3.26 1.48
CA ILE A 65 -2.47 3.63 2.70
C ILE A 65 -3.45 2.52 3.03
N TRP A 66 -3.44 2.10 4.28
CA TRP A 66 -4.38 1.10 4.79
C TRP A 66 -4.96 1.55 6.13
N ILE A 67 -6.15 1.05 6.47
CA ILE A 67 -6.80 1.24 7.76
C ILE A 67 -6.96 -0.10 8.47
N ASP A 68 -6.91 -0.06 9.79
CA ASP A 68 -7.16 -1.24 10.61
C ASP A 68 -8.65 -1.56 10.60
N GLN A 69 -8.99 -2.81 10.30
CA GLN A 69 -10.33 -3.36 10.40
C GLN A 69 -10.29 -4.64 11.23
N PRO A 70 -11.42 -5.10 11.82
CA PRO A 70 -11.44 -6.32 12.63
C PRO A 70 -10.87 -7.55 11.91
N GLY A 71 -11.00 -7.61 10.58
CA GLY A 71 -10.46 -8.68 9.77
C GLY A 71 -8.97 -8.56 9.46
N GLY A 72 -8.36 -7.38 9.58
CA GLY A 72 -6.95 -7.15 9.26
C GLY A 72 -6.72 -5.79 8.60
N ARG A 73 -5.69 -5.72 7.75
CA ARG A 73 -5.25 -4.51 7.06
C ARG A 73 -6.09 -4.29 5.82
N TYR A 74 -6.89 -3.23 5.79
CA TYR A 74 -7.74 -2.91 4.64
C TYR A 74 -7.11 -1.79 3.79
N PRO A 75 -6.60 -2.08 2.59
CA PRO A 75 -6.00 -1.07 1.72
C PRO A 75 -7.06 -0.11 1.19
N VAL A 76 -6.79 1.19 1.30
CA VAL A 76 -7.72 2.26 0.86
C VAL A 76 -7.13 3.16 -0.22
N HIS A 77 -5.81 3.17 -0.38
CA HIS A 77 -5.15 3.95 -1.42
C HIS A 77 -3.81 3.34 -1.82
N ALA A 78 -3.45 3.46 -3.10
CA ALA A 78 -2.13 3.11 -3.59
C ALA A 78 -1.71 4.07 -4.71
N ARG A 79 -0.42 4.45 -4.72
CA ARG A 79 0.19 5.26 -5.78
C ARG A 79 1.68 4.94 -5.93
N ALA A 80 2.25 5.26 -7.08
CA ALA A 80 3.71 5.26 -7.23
C ALA A 80 4.37 6.24 -6.23
N ALA A 81 5.49 5.82 -5.65
CA ALA A 81 6.32 6.71 -4.84
C ALA A 81 6.99 7.77 -5.74
N SER A 82 7.10 8.99 -5.23
CA SER A 82 7.79 10.05 -5.97
C SER A 82 9.31 9.84 -5.92
N LYS A 83 10.04 10.34 -6.92
CA LYS A 83 11.52 10.31 -6.92
C LYS A 83 12.11 10.92 -5.64
N ARG A 84 11.46 11.92 -5.05
CA ARG A 84 11.88 12.55 -3.78
C ARG A 84 11.77 11.59 -2.60
N ILE A 85 10.70 10.79 -2.54
CA ILE A 85 10.53 9.77 -1.49
C ILE A 85 11.59 8.69 -1.67
N ILE A 86 11.75 8.18 -2.89
CA ILE A 86 12.72 7.11 -3.21
C ILE A 86 14.14 7.50 -2.79
N ARG A 87 14.59 8.73 -3.12
CA ARG A 87 15.92 9.23 -2.74
C ARG A 87 16.18 9.33 -1.24
N ARG A 88 15.15 9.29 -0.40
CA ARG A 88 15.30 9.32 1.06
C ARG A 88 15.37 7.91 1.66
N LEU A 89 15.03 6.89 0.87
CA LEU A 89 14.93 5.49 1.29
C LEU A 89 16.01 4.61 0.68
N ALA A 90 16.58 5.01 -0.46
CA ALA A 90 17.72 4.37 -1.13
C ALA A 90 19.03 5.03 -0.69
#